data_AF-A0A7Y8E823-F1
#
_entry.id   AF-A0A7Y8E823-F1
#
_cell.length_a   1.000
_cell.length_b   1.000
_cell.length_c   1.000
_cell.angle_alpha   90.00
_cell.angle_beta   90.00
_cell.angle_gamma   90.00
#
_symmetry.space_group_name_H-M   'P 1'
#
loop_
_entity.id
_entity.type
_entity.pdbx_description
1 polymer ?
#
loop_
_entity_poly.entity_id
_entity_poly.type
_entity_poly.pdbx_seq_one_letter_code
_entity_poly.pdbx_strand_id
1 'polypeptide(L)'
;MDDAGRWALLRRSPSAAGPHSAETLEHVAMTLLRRYGVVFWRLLEREPDWLPSWRELLRTFHRLEARGEIRGGRFVSGLAGEQFALPEAIPLLREVRRRPHDGSLIAVCGADPLNLVGTLLPGSKVPAVSGNRIVYRDGLPAAVMVAGKQQVLLEEDLQAVQERLIRR
;
A
#
# COMPACT_ATOMS: atom_id res chain seq x y z
N MET A 1 -4.91 -39.36 -2.53
CA MET A 1 -5.79 -38.24 -2.13
C MET A 1 -6.50 -38.77 -0.90
N ASP A 2 -6.15 -38.41 0.34
CA ASP A 2 -5.99 -37.04 0.83
C ASP A 2 -5.20 -37.03 2.14
N ASP A 3 -4.14 -36.22 2.21
CA ASP A 3 -3.59 -35.78 3.49
C ASP A 3 -3.78 -34.26 3.55
N ALA A 4 -5.01 -33.86 3.88
CA ALA A 4 -5.33 -32.47 4.12
C ALA A 4 -4.69 -32.09 5.46
N GLY A 5 -3.61 -31.30 5.40
CA GLY A 5 -2.84 -30.89 6.57
C GLY A 5 -3.71 -30.37 7.71
N ARG A 6 -3.38 -30.77 8.94
CA ARG A 6 -4.09 -30.32 10.16
C ARG A 6 -3.73 -28.88 10.47
N TRP A 7 -4.66 -27.97 10.25
CA TRP A 7 -4.55 -26.59 10.71
C TRP A 7 -4.86 -26.54 12.21
N ALA A 8 -3.98 -25.92 13.00
CA ALA A 8 -4.20 -25.66 14.41
C ALA A 8 -4.18 -24.14 14.65
N LEU A 9 -5.10 -23.66 15.49
CA LEU A 9 -5.13 -22.26 15.88
C LEU A 9 -3.89 -21.94 16.73
N LEU A 10 -3.01 -21.07 16.23
CA LEU A 10 -1.94 -20.50 17.03
C LEU A 10 -2.57 -19.66 18.14
N ARG A 11 -2.44 -20.13 19.39
CA ARG A 11 -2.85 -19.36 20.56
C ARG A 11 -1.92 -18.15 20.67
N ARG A 12 -2.46 -16.96 20.41
CA ARG A 12 -1.74 -15.71 20.60
C ARG A 12 -1.38 -15.61 22.08
N SER A 13 -0.09 -15.61 22.40
CA SER A 13 0.35 -15.54 23.80
C SER A 13 -0.12 -14.21 24.41
N PRO A 14 -0.78 -14.21 25.58
CA PRO A 14 -1.15 -12.97 26.28
C PRO A 14 0.08 -12.10 26.63
N SER A 15 1.28 -12.70 26.62
CA SER A 15 2.58 -12.05 26.84
C SER A 15 3.02 -11.13 25.69
N ALA A 16 2.30 -11.08 24.56
CA ALA A 16 2.56 -10.13 23.48
C ALA A 16 2.21 -8.67 23.82
N ALA A 17 1.90 -8.36 25.10
CA ALA A 17 1.70 -7.00 25.61
C ALA A 17 3.01 -6.28 25.96
N GLY A 18 4.17 -6.92 25.77
CA GLY A 18 5.48 -6.28 25.83
C GLY A 18 5.84 -5.54 24.54
N PRO A 19 6.75 -4.56 24.58
CA PRO A 19 7.22 -3.86 23.38
C PRO A 19 7.79 -4.85 22.36
N HIS A 20 7.51 -4.63 21.07
CA HIS A 20 8.07 -5.45 19.99
C HIS A 20 9.60 -5.45 20.05
N SER A 21 10.22 -6.61 19.78
CA SER A 21 11.69 -6.70 19.69
C SER A 21 12.22 -5.82 18.56
N ALA A 22 13.48 -5.36 18.70
CA ALA A 22 14.12 -4.55 17.67
C ALA A 22 14.17 -5.27 16.31
N GLU A 23 14.41 -6.58 16.31
CA GLU A 23 14.41 -7.45 15.13
C GLU A 23 13.02 -7.51 14.47
N THR A 24 11.95 -7.63 15.26
CA THR A 24 10.58 -7.62 14.74
C THR A 24 10.25 -6.27 14.10
N LEU A 25 10.60 -5.16 14.76
CA LEU A 25 10.37 -3.82 14.24
C LEU A 25 11.13 -3.59 12.93
N GLU A 26 12.38 -4.06 12.84
CA GLU A 26 13.20 -3.94 11.64
C GLU A 26 12.66 -4.80 10.50
N HIS A 27 12.24 -6.03 10.78
CA HIS A 27 11.59 -6.89 9.80
C HIS A 27 10.30 -6.26 9.24
N VAL A 28 9.45 -5.71 10.11
CA VAL A 28 8.23 -5.00 9.69
C VAL A 28 8.57 -3.76 8.86
N ALA A 29 9.49 -2.91 9.34
CA ALA A 29 9.91 -1.70 8.63
C ALA A 29 10.41 -2.01 7.21
N MET A 30 11.28 -3.00 7.06
CA MET A 30 11.80 -3.42 5.76
C MET A 30 10.74 -4.07 4.87
N THR A 31 9.78 -4.80 5.46
CA THR A 31 8.66 -5.38 4.71
C THR A 31 7.77 -4.29 4.12
N LEU A 32 7.45 -3.25 4.89
CA LEU A 32 6.67 -2.11 4.42
C LEU A 32 7.43 -1.35 3.32
N LEU A 33 8.73 -1.10 3.52
CA LEU A 33 9.57 -0.43 2.53
C LEU A 33 9.66 -1.20 1.21
N ARG A 34 9.82 -2.53 1.25
CA ARG A 34 9.83 -3.37 0.04
C ARG A 34 8.48 -3.40 -0.67
N ARG A 35 7.38 -3.36 0.10
CA ARG A 35 6.02 -3.37 -0.45
C ARG A 35 5.67 -2.07 -1.16
N TYR A 36 6.03 -0.93 -0.57
CA TYR A 36 5.56 0.38 -1.04
C TYR A 36 6.64 1.24 -1.70
N GLY A 37 7.92 0.93 -1.52
CA GLY A 37 9.06 1.76 -1.92
C GLY A 37 9.25 2.99 -1.02
N VAL A 38 8.17 3.69 -0.69
CA VAL A 38 8.11 4.83 0.22
C VAL A 38 7.09 4.56 1.33
N VAL A 39 7.47 4.84 2.57
CA VAL A 39 6.62 4.62 3.75
C VAL A 39 6.50 5.90 4.57
N PHE A 40 5.30 6.15 5.09
CA PHE A 40 4.95 7.27 5.98
C PHE A 40 3.71 6.90 6.81
N TRP A 41 3.45 7.65 7.88
CA TRP A 41 2.47 7.27 8.91
C TRP A 41 1.07 6.95 8.38
N ARG A 42 0.52 7.75 7.44
CA ARG A 42 -0.84 7.57 6.91
C ARG A 42 -0.98 6.28 6.10
N LEU A 43 0.13 5.73 5.61
CA LEU A 43 0.14 4.49 4.84
C LEU A 43 -0.21 3.27 5.71
N LEU A 44 0.04 3.36 7.03
CA LEU A 44 -0.34 2.32 7.99
C LEU A 44 -1.86 2.17 8.16
N GLU A 45 -2.68 3.14 7.72
CA GLU A 45 -4.14 2.99 7.73
C GLU A 45 -4.64 1.85 6.82
N ARG A 46 -3.78 1.34 5.94
CA ARG A 46 -4.03 0.18 5.07
C ARG A 46 -3.43 -1.11 5.59
N GLU A 47 -2.63 -1.02 6.62
CA GLU A 47 -2.00 -2.16 7.24
C GLU A 47 -2.84 -2.65 8.44
N PRO A 48 -2.78 -3.95 8.77
CA PRO A 48 -3.49 -4.48 9.91
C PRO A 48 -3.12 -3.78 11.23
N ASP A 49 -4.12 -3.58 12.10
CA ASP A 49 -4.01 -2.92 13.39
C ASP A 49 -3.09 -3.63 14.41
N TRP A 50 -2.78 -4.90 14.18
CA TRP A 50 -1.85 -5.68 15.01
C TRP A 50 -0.38 -5.39 14.72
N LEU A 51 -0.06 -4.60 13.68
CA LEU A 51 1.30 -4.17 13.40
C LEU A 51 1.77 -3.09 14.38
N PRO A 52 3.10 -2.96 14.58
CA PRO A 52 3.67 -1.89 15.39
C PRO A 52 3.21 -0.51 14.95
N SER A 53 3.00 0.38 15.91
CA SER A 53 2.58 1.76 15.64
C SER A 53 3.66 2.55 14.89
N TRP A 54 3.26 3.63 14.20
CA TRP A 54 4.21 4.53 13.54
C TRP A 54 5.33 5.01 14.48
N ARG A 55 4.97 5.31 15.74
CA ARG A 55 5.92 5.77 16.77
C ARG A 55 6.98 4.72 17.11
N GLU A 56 6.63 3.45 17.08
CA GLU A 56 7.58 2.36 17.32
C GLU A 56 8.50 2.14 16.13
N LEU A 57 7.96 2.22 14.91
CA LEU A 57 8.72 2.07 13.67
C LEU A 57 9.66 3.26 13.42
N LEU A 58 9.29 4.48 13.84
CA LEU A 58 10.06 5.70 13.57
C LEU A 58 11.52 5.60 14.05
N ARG A 59 11.74 5.09 15.26
CA ARG A 59 13.11 4.89 15.80
C ARG A 59 13.92 3.89 14.95
N THR A 60 13.25 2.88 14.42
CA THR A 60 13.87 1.89 13.54
C THR A 60 14.20 2.49 12.18
N PHE A 61 13.32 3.32 11.62
CA PHE A 61 13.60 4.06 10.39
C PHE A 61 14.78 5.02 10.55
N HIS A 62 14.86 5.79 11.65
CA HIS A 62 16.03 6.63 11.92
C HIS A 62 17.33 5.83 12.03
N ARG A 63 17.31 4.65 12.68
CA ARG A 63 18.48 3.76 12.75
C ARG A 63 18.88 3.21 11.38
N LEU A 64 17.92 2.83 10.55
CA LEU A 64 18.18 2.37 9.17
C LEU A 64 18.73 3.50 8.31
N GLU A 65 18.22 4.72 8.47
CA GLU A 65 18.70 5.91 7.76
C GLU A 65 20.12 6.27 8.19
N ALA A 66 20.42 6.26 9.49
CA ALA A 66 21.76 6.50 10.01
C ALA A 66 22.79 5.48 9.51
N ARG A 67 22.35 4.24 9.22
CA ARG A 67 23.17 3.20 8.56
C ARG A 67 23.30 3.40 7.05
N GLY A 68 22.54 4.32 6.46
CA GLY A 68 22.51 4.56 5.02
C GLY A 68 21.72 3.53 4.22
N GLU A 69 21.01 2.62 4.88
CA GLU A 69 20.20 1.57 4.23
C GLU A 69 18.94 2.14 3.58
N ILE A 70 18.41 3.23 4.13
CA ILE A 70 17.22 3.94 3.63
C ILE A 70 17.48 5.44 3.60
N ARG A 71 16.58 6.20 2.97
CA ARG A 71 16.66 7.66 2.91
C ARG A 71 15.41 8.30 3.49
N GLY A 72 15.58 9.19 4.45
CA GLY A 72 14.52 10.09 4.91
C GLY A 72 14.36 11.27 3.94
N GLY A 73 13.15 11.81 3.86
CA GLY A 73 12.87 12.97 3.02
C GLY A 73 11.40 13.32 2.85
N ARG A 74 11.11 13.94 1.70
CA ARG A 74 9.77 14.28 1.21
C ARG A 74 9.64 13.80 -0.23
N PHE A 75 9.04 12.63 -0.41
CA PHE A 75 8.88 11.97 -1.69
C PHE A 75 7.46 12.16 -2.25
N VAL A 76 6.46 12.24 -1.36
CA VAL A 76 5.05 12.45 -1.71
C VAL A 76 4.61 13.85 -1.26
N SER A 77 4.07 14.63 -2.20
CA SER A 77 3.53 15.97 -1.96
C SER A 77 2.19 15.95 -1.21
N GLY A 78 1.89 17.01 -0.46
CA GLY A 78 0.60 17.17 0.22
C GLY A 78 0.44 16.33 1.50
N LEU A 79 1.48 15.60 1.90
CA LEU A 79 1.49 14.80 3.12
C LEU A 79 2.49 15.37 4.13
N ALA A 80 2.01 15.59 5.35
CA ALA A 80 2.84 16.00 6.47
C ALA A 80 3.49 14.80 7.15
N GLY A 81 4.62 15.06 7.81
CA GLY A 81 5.40 14.06 8.55
C GLY A 81 6.60 13.53 7.79
N GLU A 82 7.41 12.74 8.48
CA GLU A 82 8.59 12.08 7.94
C GLU A 82 8.20 10.97 6.97
N GLN A 83 9.01 10.81 5.93
CA GLN A 83 8.84 9.79 4.90
C GLN A 83 10.18 9.12 4.70
N PHE A 84 10.16 7.81 4.51
CA PHE A 84 11.36 7.00 4.29
C PHE A 84 11.22 6.20 3.02
N ALA A 85 12.29 6.11 2.24
CA ALA A 85 12.31 5.38 0.99
C ALA A 85 13.52 4.46 0.90
N LEU A 86 13.34 3.35 0.18
CA LEU A 86 14.47 2.55 -0.28
C LEU A 86 15.32 3.37 -1.27
N PRO A 87 16.66 3.33 -1.19
CA PRO A 87 17.53 4.07 -2.12
C PRO A 87 17.23 3.77 -3.59
N GLU A 88 16.91 2.52 -3.91
CA GLU A 88 16.54 2.05 -5.24
C GLU A 88 15.16 2.54 -5.72
N ALA A 89 14.25 2.91 -4.82
CA ALA A 89 12.94 3.45 -5.19
C ALA A 89 13.03 4.90 -5.70
N ILE A 90 14.01 5.67 -5.23
CA ILE A 90 14.17 7.09 -5.57
C ILE A 90 14.40 7.32 -7.08
N PRO A 91 15.35 6.64 -7.77
CA PRO A 91 15.51 6.81 -9.22
C PRO A 91 14.26 6.41 -9.99
N LEU A 92 13.56 5.35 -9.58
CA LEU A 92 12.30 4.92 -10.20
C LEU A 92 11.21 5.99 -10.10
N LEU A 93 11.06 6.63 -8.93
CA LEU A 93 10.13 7.75 -8.76
C LEU A 93 10.47 8.94 -9.68
N ARG A 94 11.76 9.24 -9.86
CA ARG A 94 12.22 10.30 -10.77
C ARG A 94 12.01 9.96 -12.24
N GLU A 95 12.09 8.69 -12.59
CA GLU A 95 11.77 8.20 -13.93
C GLU A 95 10.28 8.32 -14.22
N VAL A 96 9.43 7.80 -13.33
CA VAL A 96 7.96 7.91 -13.43
C VAL A 96 7.52 9.36 -13.54
N ARG A 97 8.10 10.28 -12.75
CA ARG A 97 7.79 11.72 -12.83
C ARG A 97 8.12 12.35 -14.20
N ARG A 98 9.12 11.84 -14.92
CA ARG A 98 9.52 12.36 -16.23
C ARG A 98 8.76 11.70 -17.38
N ARG A 99 8.14 10.55 -17.14
CA ARG A 99 7.38 9.82 -18.16
C ARG A 99 6.09 10.59 -18.47
N PRO A 100 5.79 10.85 -19.75
CA PRO A 100 4.49 11.42 -20.12
C PRO A 100 3.38 10.41 -19.80
N HIS A 101 2.22 10.92 -19.39
CA HIS A 101 1.02 10.11 -19.24
C HIS A 101 0.62 9.52 -20.59
N ASP A 102 0.36 8.22 -20.62
CA ASP A 102 0.01 7.47 -21.82
C ASP A 102 -1.41 6.90 -21.78
N GLY A 103 -2.18 7.23 -20.73
CA GLY A 103 -3.54 6.73 -20.54
C GLY A 103 -3.57 5.27 -20.05
N SER A 104 -2.46 4.74 -19.54
CA SER A 104 -2.38 3.34 -19.10
C SER A 104 -3.44 3.00 -18.06
N LEU A 105 -4.22 1.96 -18.35
CA LEU A 105 -5.26 1.43 -17.47
C LEU A 105 -4.78 0.15 -16.76
N ILE A 106 -4.69 0.22 -15.43
CA ILE A 106 -4.28 -0.89 -14.57
C ILE A 106 -5.41 -1.23 -13.61
N ALA A 107 -5.92 -2.47 -13.69
CA ALA A 107 -6.91 -2.98 -12.76
C ALA A 107 -6.21 -3.72 -11.60
N VAL A 108 -6.62 -3.41 -10.38
CA VAL A 108 -6.17 -4.11 -9.17
C VAL A 108 -7.35 -4.63 -8.36
N CYS A 109 -7.07 -5.66 -7.57
CA CYS A 109 -8.01 -6.20 -6.59
C CYS A 109 -8.23 -5.21 -5.44
N GLY A 110 -9.43 -5.18 -4.85
CA GLY A 110 -9.70 -4.37 -3.67
C GLY A 110 -8.86 -4.76 -2.46
N ALA A 111 -8.48 -6.05 -2.35
CA ALA A 111 -7.58 -6.56 -1.31
C ALA A 111 -6.09 -6.27 -1.57
N ASP A 112 -5.75 -5.66 -2.71
CA ASP A 112 -4.36 -5.32 -3.04
C ASP A 112 -3.86 -4.14 -2.17
N PRO A 113 -2.61 -4.16 -1.69
CA PRO A 113 -2.01 -3.03 -0.95
C PRO A 113 -2.04 -1.69 -1.71
N LEU A 114 -2.10 -1.72 -3.04
CA LEU A 114 -2.24 -0.53 -3.88
C LEU A 114 -3.65 0.08 -3.82
N ASN A 115 -4.62 -0.50 -3.09
CA ASN A 115 -5.90 0.13 -2.79
C ASN A 115 -5.71 1.30 -1.80
N LEU A 116 -5.33 2.46 -2.35
CA LEU A 116 -5.06 3.70 -1.60
C LEU A 116 -6.17 4.75 -1.78
N VAL A 117 -7.26 4.39 -2.46
CA VAL A 117 -8.43 5.25 -2.73
C VAL A 117 -9.10 5.63 -1.43
N GLY A 118 -9.33 6.93 -1.23
CA GLY A 118 -9.90 7.51 -0.01
C GLY A 118 -8.96 7.56 1.19
N THR A 119 -7.67 7.23 1.01
CA THR A 119 -6.61 7.49 2.00
C THR A 119 -5.56 8.44 1.43
N LEU A 120 -4.95 8.06 0.30
CA LEU A 120 -3.93 8.86 -0.38
C LEU A 120 -4.43 9.40 -1.71
N LEU A 121 -5.22 8.60 -2.41
CA LEU A 121 -5.80 8.94 -3.68
C LEU A 121 -7.23 9.48 -3.49
N PRO A 122 -7.70 10.38 -4.37
CA PRO A 122 -9.04 10.95 -4.28
C PRO A 122 -10.14 9.89 -4.38
N GLY A 123 -11.33 10.22 -3.86
CA GLY A 123 -12.51 9.36 -3.90
C GLY A 123 -12.86 8.71 -2.56
N SER A 124 -13.94 7.93 -2.55
CA SER A 124 -14.43 7.23 -1.36
C SER A 124 -13.61 5.98 -1.07
N LYS A 125 -13.39 5.68 0.22
CA LYS A 125 -12.62 4.48 0.64
C LYS A 125 -13.23 3.20 0.06
N VAL A 126 -12.44 2.46 -0.71
CA VAL A 126 -12.82 1.14 -1.24
C VAL A 126 -12.49 0.05 -0.21
N PRO A 127 -13.47 -0.77 0.24
CA PRO A 127 -13.20 -1.85 1.18
C PRO A 127 -12.22 -2.89 0.63
N ALA A 128 -11.32 -3.38 1.47
CA ALA A 128 -10.26 -4.33 1.10
C ALA A 128 -10.77 -5.78 1.03
N VAL A 129 -11.69 -6.03 0.09
CA VAL A 129 -12.33 -7.33 -0.13
C VAL A 129 -12.01 -7.80 -1.54
N SER A 130 -11.69 -9.09 -1.70
CA SER A 130 -11.24 -9.66 -2.98
C SER A 130 -12.25 -9.54 -4.13
N GLY A 131 -13.53 -9.34 -3.82
CA GLY A 131 -14.59 -9.10 -4.81
C GLY A 131 -14.64 -7.67 -5.36
N ASN A 132 -13.98 -6.71 -4.69
CA ASN A 132 -13.92 -5.33 -5.13
C ASN A 132 -12.77 -5.15 -6.14
N ARG A 133 -12.86 -4.13 -7.01
CA ARG A 133 -11.82 -3.80 -7.99
C ARG A 133 -11.64 -2.30 -8.11
N ILE A 134 -10.43 -1.89 -8.51
CA ILE A 134 -10.08 -0.50 -8.77
C ILE A 134 -9.35 -0.46 -10.10
N VAL A 135 -9.74 0.43 -10.98
CA VAL A 135 -9.00 0.74 -12.21
C VAL A 135 -8.30 2.07 -12.02
N TYR A 136 -6.99 2.07 -12.19
CA TYR A 136 -6.15 3.25 -12.22
C TYR A 136 -5.88 3.66 -13.66
N ARG A 137 -5.95 4.96 -13.94
CA ARG A 137 -5.43 5.60 -15.14
C ARG A 137 -4.23 6.45 -14.75
N ASP A 138 -3.05 6.09 -15.23
CA ASP A 138 -1.80 6.81 -14.93
C ASP A 138 -1.58 7.06 -13.42
N GLY A 139 -2.00 6.12 -12.58
CA GLY A 139 -1.90 6.20 -11.12
C GLY A 139 -3.05 6.90 -10.39
N LEU A 140 -4.02 7.48 -11.11
CA LEU A 140 -5.23 8.08 -10.54
C LEU A 140 -6.42 7.11 -10.62
N PRO A 141 -7.30 7.05 -9.60
CA PRO A 141 -8.47 6.17 -9.63
C PRO A 141 -9.44 6.62 -10.73
N ALA A 142 -9.68 5.75 -11.72
CA ALA A 142 -10.59 6.01 -12.85
C ALA A 142 -11.97 5.39 -12.64
N ALA A 143 -12.04 4.20 -12.05
CA ALA A 143 -13.29 3.57 -11.66
C ALA A 143 -13.09 2.52 -10.57
N VAL A 144 -14.19 2.18 -9.89
CA VAL A 144 -14.21 1.17 -8.84
C VAL A 144 -15.41 0.24 -9.01
N MET A 145 -15.25 -1.00 -8.57
CA MET A 145 -16.35 -1.95 -8.40
C MET A 145 -16.42 -2.33 -6.92
N VAL A 146 -17.55 -2.02 -6.29
CA VAL A 146 -17.79 -2.29 -4.86
C VAL A 146 -19.09 -3.06 -4.71
N ALA A 147 -19.02 -4.26 -4.12
CA ALA A 147 -20.19 -5.15 -3.97
C ALA A 147 -20.97 -5.34 -5.29
N GLY A 148 -20.25 -5.50 -6.41
CA GLY A 148 -20.82 -5.68 -7.75
C GLY A 148 -21.34 -4.40 -8.42
N LYS A 149 -21.37 -3.26 -7.72
CA LYS A 149 -21.76 -1.96 -8.30
C LYS A 149 -20.56 -1.25 -8.88
N GLN A 150 -20.66 -0.84 -10.13
CA GLN A 150 -19.63 -0.05 -10.82
C GLN A 150 -19.85 1.44 -10.56
N GLN A 151 -18.77 2.15 -10.27
CA GLN A 151 -18.76 3.59 -10.18
C GLN A 151 -17.56 4.12 -10.98
N VAL A 152 -17.85 4.96 -11.96
CA VAL A 152 -16.82 5.67 -12.71
C VAL A 152 -16.49 6.97 -11.97
N LEU A 153 -15.20 7.28 -11.86
CA LEU A 153 -14.66 8.44 -11.16
C LEU A 153 -14.08 9.47 -12.13
N LEU A 154 -13.58 9.03 -13.28
CA LEU A 154 -13.12 9.88 -14.38
C LEU A 154 -14.01 9.62 -15.60
N GLU A 155 -14.68 10.66 -16.12
CA GLU A 155 -15.65 10.55 -17.23
C GLU A 155 -15.01 10.27 -18.59
N GLU A 156 -13.68 10.36 -18.68
CA GLU A 156 -12.93 10.10 -19.91
C GLU A 156 -12.76 8.60 -20.16
N ASP A 157 -12.96 8.17 -21.42
CA ASP A 157 -12.76 6.78 -21.89
C ASP A 157 -13.58 5.71 -21.14
N LEU A 158 -14.84 6.02 -20.83
CA LEU A 158 -15.82 5.18 -20.13
C LEU A 158 -15.83 3.71 -20.57
N GLN A 159 -15.83 3.44 -21.88
CA GLN A 159 -15.88 2.07 -22.41
C GLN A 159 -14.61 1.28 -22.07
N ALA A 160 -13.43 1.88 -22.24
CA ALA A 160 -12.15 1.22 -21.96
C ALA A 160 -12.00 0.96 -20.45
N VAL A 161 -12.44 1.91 -19.61
CA VAL A 161 -12.42 1.77 -18.15
C VAL A 161 -13.39 0.68 -17.66
N GLN A 162 -14.60 0.64 -18.20
CA GLN A 162 -15.59 -0.41 -17.88
C GLN A 162 -15.12 -1.80 -18.32
N GLU A 163 -14.53 -1.92 -19.51
CA GLU A 163 -13.99 -3.19 -19.99
C GLU A 163 -12.88 -3.71 -19.07
N ARG A 164 -11.99 -2.82 -18.60
CA ARG A 164 -10.91 -3.16 -17.68
C ARG A 164 -11.39 -3.52 -16.27
N LEU A 165 -12.53 -2.99 -15.83
CA LEU A 165 -13.15 -3.42 -14.57
C LEU A 165 -13.68 -4.86 -14.63
N ILE A 166 -14.12 -5.30 -15.81
CA ILE A 166 -14.80 -6.59 -16.01
C ILE A 166 -13.81 -7.70 -16.35
N ARG A 167 -12.74 -7.41 -17.10
CA ARG A 167 -11.72 -8.40 -17.48
C ARG A 167 -10.96 -8.91 -16.24
N ARG A 168 -10.94 -10.24 -16.08
CA ARG A 168 -10.25 -10.96 -15.01
C ARG A 168 -8.76 -11.06 -15.25
#